data_AF-A0A151X4M5-F1
#
_entry.id   AF-A0A151X4M5-F1
#
_cell.length_a   1.000
_cell.length_b   1.000
_cell.length_c   1.000
_cell.angle_alpha   90.00
_cell.angle_beta   90.00
_cell.angle_gamma   90.00
#
_symmetry.space_group_name_H-M   'P 1'
#
loop_
_entity.id
_entity.type
_entity.pdbx_description
1 polymer ?
#
loop_
_entity_poly.entity_id
_entity_poly.type
_entity_poly.pdbx_seq_one_letter_code
_entity_poly.pdbx_strand_id
1 'polypeptide(L)' 'MANLFNLVLSSSDDENNDEEQHRRQRKYKQRIHYFDVLDDVEFKMRFRLNKQSVLLILEEIREKIHPYS' A
#
# COMPACT_ATOMS: atom_id res chain seq x y z
N MET A 1 19.00 18.64 -10.97
CA MET A 1 18.21 18.81 -9.73
C MET A 1 17.56 17.49 -9.34
N ALA A 2 18.38 16.52 -8.91
CA ALA A 2 17.91 15.18 -8.51
C ALA A 2 18.33 14.90 -7.05
N ASN A 3 17.98 15.81 -6.13
CA ASN A 3 18.67 15.95 -4.85
C ASN A 3 17.73 16.14 -3.65
N LEU A 4 16.78 15.23 -3.40
CA LEU A 4 16.19 15.14 -2.05
C LEU A 4 15.67 13.75 -1.72
N PHE A 5 15.02 13.08 -2.69
CA PHE A 5 14.46 11.75 -2.47
C PHE A 5 15.53 10.66 -2.26
N ASN A 6 16.67 10.72 -2.94
CA ASN A 6 17.77 9.77 -2.74
C ASN A 6 18.51 9.97 -1.41
N LEU A 7 18.51 11.19 -0.84
CA LEU A 7 19.24 11.46 0.40
C LEU A 7 18.51 10.89 1.63
N VAL A 8 17.17 10.94 1.63
CA VAL A 8 16.35 10.37 2.71
C VAL A 8 16.39 8.84 2.72
N LEU A 9 16.62 8.20 1.57
CA LEU A 9 16.70 6.75 1.45
C LEU A 9 18.13 6.18 1.59
N SER A 10 19.15 7.04 1.63
CA SER A 10 20.57 6.62 1.67
C SER A 10 21.26 6.85 3.02
N SER A 11 20.54 7.29 4.06
CA SER A 11 21.07 7.38 5.44
C SER A 11 20.77 6.09 6.20
N SER A 12 21.54 5.05 5.89
CA SER A 12 21.74 3.91 6.78
C SER A 12 23.15 3.38 6.51
N ASP A 13 24.12 4.12 7.05
CA ASP A 13 25.42 3.67 7.57
C ASP A 13 25.99 2.38 6.95
N ASP A 14 26.86 2.56 5.96
CA ASP A 14 27.78 1.55 5.46
C ASP A 14 29.14 1.75 6.16
N GLU A 15 29.17 1.44 7.47
CA GLU A 15 30.41 1.23 8.20
C GLU A 15 30.57 -0.28 8.43
N ASN A 16 31.54 -0.88 7.73
CA ASN A 16 31.92 -2.29 7.82
C ASN A 16 32.00 -2.77 9.28
N ASN A 17 31.10 -3.67 9.67
CA ASN A 17 31.32 -4.53 10.81
C ASN A 17 30.59 -5.86 10.59
N ASP A 18 31.29 -6.95 10.88
CA ASP A 18 30.93 -8.34 10.60
C ASP A 18 29.73 -8.85 11.43
N GLU A 19 28.56 -8.26 11.21
CA GLU A 19 27.30 -8.68 11.82
C GLU A 19 26.34 -9.11 10.71
N GLU A 20 26.40 -10.40 10.42
CA GLU A 20 25.40 -11.14 9.64
C GLU A 20 24.01 -10.71 10.11
N GLN A 21 23.42 -9.78 9.34
CA GLN A 21 22.26 -9.01 9.75
C GLN A 21 21.18 -9.95 10.24
N HIS A 22 20.91 -9.95 11.55
CA HIS A 22 19.72 -10.53 12.16
C HIS A 22 18.47 -9.74 11.70
N ARG A 23 18.21 -9.71 10.39
CA ARG A 23 16.97 -9.19 9.82
C ARG A 23 15.85 -10.04 10.39
N ARG A 24 15.06 -9.45 11.29
CA ARG A 24 13.85 -10.07 11.82
C ARG A 24 13.05 -10.63 10.64
N GLN A 25 12.72 -11.92 10.72
CA GLN A 25 11.94 -12.58 9.68
C GLN A 25 10.67 -11.77 9.42
N ARG A 26 10.42 -11.48 8.14
CA ARG A 26 9.25 -10.70 7.73
C ARG A 26 7.99 -11.48 8.06
N LYS A 27 7.23 -11.03 9.05
CA LYS A 27 5.88 -11.54 9.34
C LYS A 27 4.89 -10.82 8.44
N TYR A 28 4.44 -11.51 7.39
CA TYR A 28 3.37 -10.99 6.54
C TYR A 28 2.03 -11.19 7.24
N LYS A 29 1.28 -10.10 7.45
CA LYS A 29 -0.10 -10.18 7.92
C LYS A 29 -1.02 -10.45 6.74
N GLN A 30 -2.07 -11.24 6.98
CA GLN A 30 -3.13 -11.42 5.99
C GLN A 30 -3.79 -10.06 5.70
N ARG A 31 -4.02 -9.77 4.42
CA ARG A 31 -4.70 -8.54 4.02
C ARG A 31 -6.19 -8.66 4.35
N ILE A 32 -6.73 -7.61 4.96
CA ILE A 32 -8.15 -7.50 5.29
C ILE A 32 -8.89 -6.94 4.07
N HIS A 33 -10.04 -7.53 3.74
CA HIS A 33 -10.93 -6.99 2.71
C HIS A 33 -11.79 -5.86 3.30
N TYR A 34 -11.21 -4.65 3.38
CA TYR A 34 -11.84 -3.51 4.07
C TYR A 34 -13.16 -3.05 3.48
N PHE A 35 -13.47 -3.41 2.23
CA PHE A 35 -14.77 -3.11 1.61
C PHE A 35 -15.93 -3.83 2.30
N ASP A 36 -15.71 -5.05 2.80
CA ASP A 36 -16.79 -5.81 3.45
C ASP A 36 -16.85 -5.52 4.95
N VAL A 37 -15.72 -5.13 5.53
CA VAL A 37 -15.56 -4.98 6.98
C VAL A 37 -15.93 -3.59 7.47
N LEU A 38 -15.60 -2.54 6.70
CA LEU A 38 -15.82 -1.16 7.13
C LEU A 38 -17.13 -0.60 6.58
N ASP A 39 -17.83 0.16 7.41
CA ASP A 39 -18.94 0.99 6.94
C ASP A 39 -18.43 2.22 6.15
N ASP A 40 -19.35 3.00 5.57
CA ASP A 40 -18.98 4.15 4.73
C ASP A 40 -18.24 5.25 5.50
N VAL A 41 -18.56 5.45 6.77
CA VAL A 41 -17.96 6.50 7.60
C VAL A 41 -16.54 6.09 7.97
N GLU A 42 -16.36 4.87 8.47
CA GLU A 42 -15.07 4.29 8.81
C GLU A 42 -14.15 4.19 7.59
N PHE A 43 -14.69 3.75 6.45
CA PHE A 43 -13.95 3.67 5.20
C PHE A 43 -13.47 5.06 4.76
N LYS A 44 -14.36 6.06 4.82
CA LYS A 44 -14.01 7.45 4.47
C LYS A 44 -12.99 8.04 5.44
N MET A 45 -13.09 7.77 6.73
CA MET A 45 -12.12 8.24 7.72
C MET A 45 -10.74 7.61 7.48
N ARG A 46 -10.70 6.32 7.14
CA ARG A 46 -9.44 5.58 6.97
C ARG A 46 -8.74 5.87 5.64
N PHE A 47 -9.48 5.90 4.55
CA PHE A 47 -8.92 6.04 3.20
C PHE A 47 -9.08 7.44 2.62
N ARG A 48 -9.86 8.32 3.27
CA ARG A 48 -10.21 9.66 2.75
C ARG A 48 -10.89 9.63 1.38
N LEU A 49 -11.53 8.51 1.07
CA LEU A 49 -12.24 8.25 -0.17
C LEU A 49 -13.64 7.76 0.16
N ASN A 50 -14.60 8.11 -0.68
CA ASN A 50 -15.94 7.57 -0.57
C ASN A 50 -15.97 6.14 -1.13
N LYS A 51 -16.55 5.21 -0.38
CA LYS A 51 -16.67 3.79 -0.76
C LYS A 51 -17.33 3.62 -2.13
N GLN A 52 -18.42 4.35 -2.37
CA GLN A 52 -19.14 4.33 -3.65
C GLN A 52 -18.28 4.80 -4.83
N SER A 53 -17.49 5.87 -4.65
CA SER A 53 -16.61 6.36 -5.72
C SER A 53 -15.54 5.35 -6.08
N VAL A 54 -14.98 4.67 -5.08
CA VAL A 54 -13.98 3.62 -5.30
C VAL A 54 -14.62 2.42 -6.00
N LEU A 55 -15.83 2.02 -5.62
CA LEU A 55 -16.56 0.92 -6.27
C LEU A 55 -16.82 1.23 -7.75
N LEU A 56 -17.20 2.47 -8.08
CA LEU A 56 -17.41 2.92 -9.47
C LEU A 56 -16.14 2.79 -10.31
N ILE A 57 -14.99 3.20 -9.76
CA ILE A 57 -13.69 3.09 -10.43
C ILE A 57 -13.29 1.62 -10.61
N LEU A 58 -13.51 0.78 -9.59
CA LEU A 58 -13.21 -0.65 -9.67
C LEU A 58 -14.04 -1.34 -10.75
N GLU A 59 -15.30 -0.93 -10.91
CA GLU A 59 -16.16 -1.44 -11.97
C GLU A 59 -15.67 -1.01 -13.36
N GLU A 60 -15.30 0.27 -13.53
CA GLU A 60 -14.72 0.74 -14.80
C GLU A 60 -13.43 -0.02 -15.16
N ILE A 61 -12.59 -0.31 -14.16
CA ILE A 61 -11.39 -1.13 -14.36
C ILE A 61 -11.76 -2.56 -14.73
N ARG A 62 -12.75 -3.15 -14.06
CA ARG A 62 -13.23 -4.51 -14.35
C ARG A 62 -13.70 -4.62 -15.80
N GLU A 63 -14.53 -3.69 -16.26
CA GLU A 63 -15.03 -3.64 -17.64
C GLU A 63 -13.89 -3.54 -18.67
N LYS A 64 -12.86 -2.74 -18.38
CA LYS A 64 -11.70 -2.61 -19.27
C LYS A 64 -10.85 -3.88 -19.34
N ILE A 65 -10.77 -4.65 -18.24
CA ILE A 65 -9.98 -5.89 -18.17
C ILE A 65 -10.77 -7.08 -18.70
N HIS A 66 -12.09 -7.10 -18.50
CA HIS A 66 -12.99 -8.18 -18.87
C HIS A 66 -14.20 -7.65 -19.68
N PRO A 67 -13.99 -7.18 -20.91
CA PRO A 67 -15.02 -6.50 -21.70
C PRO A 67 -16.15 -7.40 -22.23
N TYR A 68 -16.15 -8.70 -21.90
CA TYR A 68 -17.11 -9.70 -22.40
C TYR A 68 -17.77 -10.53 -21.28
N SER A 69 -17.77 -10.02 -20.04
CA SER A 69 -18.43 -10.70 -18.91
C SER A 69 -19.91 -10.41 -18.82
#